data_AF-A0A8T4UHL9-F1
#
_entry.id   AF-A0A8T4UHL9-F1
#
_cell.length_a   1.000
_cell.length_b   1.000
_cell.length_c   1.000
_cell.angle_alpha   90.00
_cell.angle_beta   90.00
_cell.angle_gamma   90.00
#
_symmetry.space_group_name_H-M   'P 1'
#
loop_
_entity.id
_entity.type
_entity.pdbx_description
1 polymer ?
#
loop_
_entity_poly.entity_id
_entity_poly.type
_entity_poly.pdbx_seq_one_letter_code
_entity_poly.pdbx_strand_id
1 'polypeptide(L)'
;MNELFHFFSTFALIQTSFPASAPHAGLIAAGVTLIDLDHLPYWLRSRKQISQTLRRGLSVECRSVLHELGGIILFTLLAGVALMAGVGVALVSAVYFSVMLHLAVDFTTGSSRPFRPLSDREVRSPLAPTTLRQQVALQTVGTVLVAALFLSL
;
A
#
# COMPACT_ATOMS: atom_id res chain seq x y z
N MET A 1 -0.29 -8.63 2.69
CA MET A 1 -1.49 -7.89 2.28
C MET A 1 -2.07 -8.53 1.03
N ASN A 2 -3.17 -8.02 0.47
CA ASN A 2 -3.66 -8.48 -0.82
C ASN A 2 -3.18 -7.52 -1.92
N GLU A 3 -2.04 -7.85 -2.53
CA GLU A 3 -1.42 -7.05 -3.60
C GLU A 3 -2.37 -6.76 -4.77
N LEU A 4 -3.25 -7.71 -5.11
CA LEU A 4 -4.22 -7.53 -6.18
C LEU A 4 -5.25 -6.46 -5.82
N PHE A 5 -5.67 -6.39 -4.55
CA PHE A 5 -6.55 -5.32 -4.09
C PHE A 5 -5.88 -3.96 -4.30
N HIS A 6 -4.66 -3.79 -3.80
CA HIS A 6 -3.93 -2.52 -3.90
C HIS A 6 -3.64 -2.12 -5.35
N PHE A 7 -3.26 -3.08 -6.19
CA PHE A 7 -3.04 -2.87 -7.63
C PHE A 7 -4.32 -2.40 -8.33
N PHE A 8 -5.42 -3.15 -8.22
CA PHE A 8 -6.66 -2.79 -8.91
C PHE A 8 -7.24 -1.46 -8.39
N SER A 9 -7.11 -1.20 -7.08
CA SER A 9 -7.60 0.03 -6.45
C SER A 9 -6.87 1.24 -7.00
N THR A 10 -5.55 1.13 -7.04
CA THR A 10 -4.68 2.20 -7.52
C THR A 10 -4.91 2.46 -8.99
N PHE A 11 -5.00 1.40 -9.81
CA PHE A 11 -5.24 1.55 -11.24
C PHE A 11 -6.58 2.21 -11.52
N ALA A 12 -7.68 1.73 -10.89
CA ALA A 12 -9.01 2.28 -11.11
C ALA A 12 -9.09 3.77 -10.71
N LEU A 13 -8.49 4.16 -9.58
CA LEU A 13 -8.47 5.54 -9.12
C LEU A 13 -7.59 6.45 -10.00
N ILE A 14 -6.50 5.92 -10.55
CA ILE A 14 -5.61 6.68 -11.43
C ILE A 14 -6.20 6.87 -12.81
N GLN A 15 -6.83 5.84 -13.39
CA GLN A 15 -7.47 5.99 -14.70
C GLN A 15 -8.59 7.02 -14.66
N THR A 16 -9.31 7.11 -13.54
CA THR A 16 -10.39 8.09 -13.34
C THR A 16 -9.88 9.48 -12.95
N SER A 17 -8.86 9.59 -12.09
CA SER A 17 -8.38 10.87 -11.56
C SER A 17 -7.23 11.50 -12.35
N PHE A 18 -6.45 10.69 -13.06
CA PHE A 18 -5.25 11.07 -13.81
C PHE A 18 -5.22 10.39 -15.20
N PRO A 19 -6.21 10.65 -16.08
CA PRO A 19 -6.30 9.97 -17.38
C PRO A 19 -5.07 10.20 -18.26
N ALA A 20 -4.41 11.36 -18.14
CA ALA A 20 -3.14 11.65 -18.84
C ALA A 20 -1.98 10.74 -18.42
N SER A 21 -2.05 10.12 -17.23
CA SER A 21 -1.03 9.21 -16.70
C SER A 21 -1.31 7.74 -17.03
N ALA A 22 -2.43 7.42 -17.69
CA ALA A 22 -2.79 6.05 -18.08
C ALA A 22 -1.70 5.32 -18.92
N PRO A 23 -0.97 5.97 -19.85
CA PRO A 23 0.14 5.31 -20.57
C PRO A 23 1.26 4.82 -19.65
N HIS A 24 1.34 5.34 -18.42
CA HIS A 24 2.36 4.99 -17.43
C HIS A 24 1.84 4.04 -16.35
N ALA A 25 0.70 3.36 -16.59
CA ALA A 25 0.09 2.45 -15.63
C ALA A 25 1.04 1.39 -15.06
N GLY A 26 2.00 0.90 -15.85
CA GLY A 26 3.02 -0.04 -15.36
C GLY A 26 3.99 0.56 -14.34
N LEU A 27 4.41 1.82 -14.52
CA LEU A 27 5.25 2.56 -13.56
C LEU A 27 4.48 2.84 -12.27
N ILE A 28 3.20 3.16 -12.42
CA ILE A 28 2.27 3.42 -11.33
C ILE A 28 2.06 2.14 -10.50
N ALA A 29 1.82 1.01 -11.17
CA ALA A 29 1.73 -0.30 -10.53
C ALA A 29 3.03 -0.68 -9.80
N ALA A 30 4.19 -0.42 -10.42
CA ALA A 30 5.47 -0.64 -9.76
C ALA A 30 5.61 0.21 -8.48
N GLY A 31 5.12 1.46 -8.51
CA GLY A 31 5.06 2.34 -7.33
C GLY A 31 4.24 1.76 -6.18
N VAL A 32 3.11 1.12 -6.46
CA VAL A 32 2.29 0.43 -5.44
C VAL A 32 3.07 -0.69 -4.77
N THR A 33 3.76 -1.52 -5.57
CA THR A 33 4.51 -2.67 -5.06
C THR A 33 5.83 -2.28 -4.38
N LEU A 34 6.34 -1.08 -4.65
CA LEU A 34 7.64 -0.61 -4.16
C LEU A 34 7.66 -0.47 -2.64
N ILE A 35 6.51 -0.07 -2.06
CA ILE A 35 6.34 0.00 -0.61
C ILE A 35 6.44 -1.39 0.02
N ASP A 36 5.79 -2.41 -0.57
CA ASP A 36 5.77 -3.78 -0.03
C ASP A 36 7.09 -4.54 -0.16
N LEU A 37 8.07 -4.00 -0.90
CA LEU A 37 9.41 -4.60 -0.97
C LEU A 37 10.10 -4.64 0.39
N ASP A 38 9.69 -3.79 1.33
CA ASP A 38 10.17 -3.79 2.72
C ASP A 38 9.79 -5.08 3.48
N HIS A 39 8.76 -5.80 3.02
CA HIS A 39 8.33 -7.08 3.56
C HIS A 39 9.22 -8.22 3.07
N LEU A 40 9.86 -8.08 1.90
CA LEU A 40 10.66 -9.15 1.29
C LEU A 40 11.74 -9.74 2.23
N PRO A 41 12.51 -8.96 3.02
CA PRO A 41 13.44 -9.51 4.00
C PRO A 41 12.78 -10.42 5.04
N TYR A 42 11.55 -10.09 5.47
CA TYR A 42 10.78 -10.91 6.42
C TYR A 42 10.29 -12.20 5.76
N TRP A 43 9.82 -12.13 4.52
CA TRP A 43 9.41 -13.31 3.74
C TRP A 43 10.57 -14.27 3.50
N LEU A 44 11.75 -13.74 3.15
CA LEU A 44 12.95 -14.53 2.90
C LEU A 44 13.49 -15.21 4.17
N ARG A 45 13.41 -14.54 5.33
CA ARG A 45 13.85 -15.11 6.62
C ARG A 45 12.93 -16.19 7.17
N SER A 46 11.69 -16.31 6.69
CA SER A 46 10.66 -17.15 7.32
C SER A 46 10.01 -18.19 6.40
N ARG A 47 10.79 -19.00 5.67
CA ARG A 47 10.22 -20.12 4.87
C ARG A 47 9.54 -21.22 5.72
N LYS A 48 9.90 -21.39 7.00
CA LYS A 48 9.31 -22.40 7.91
C LYS A 48 8.08 -21.94 8.70
N GLN A 49 7.64 -20.69 8.55
CA GLN A 49 6.62 -20.08 9.42
C GLN A 49 5.46 -19.44 8.65
N ILE A 50 5.19 -19.82 7.40
CA ILE A 50 4.09 -19.24 6.58
C ILE A 50 2.74 -19.23 7.33
N SER A 51 2.44 -20.25 8.14
CA SER A 51 1.23 -20.29 8.98
C SER A 51 1.25 -19.30 10.16
N GLN A 52 2.42 -19.01 10.73
CA GLN A 52 2.61 -17.96 11.73
C GLN A 52 2.66 -16.57 11.08
N THR A 53 3.19 -16.45 9.86
CA THR A 53 3.19 -15.22 9.07
C THR A 53 1.77 -14.82 8.65
N LEU A 54 0.90 -15.78 8.33
CA LEU A 54 -0.54 -15.52 8.10
C LEU A 54 -1.24 -15.01 9.38
N ARG A 55 -0.85 -15.50 10.56
CA ARG A 55 -1.32 -14.95 11.85
C ARG A 55 -0.69 -13.59 12.19
N ARG A 56 0.59 -13.39 11.82
CA ARG A 56 1.34 -12.13 11.98
C ARG A 56 1.01 -11.08 10.92
N GLY A 57 0.32 -11.43 9.84
CA GLY A 57 -0.26 -10.49 8.88
C GLY A 57 -1.35 -9.60 9.48
N LEU A 58 -1.73 -9.87 10.74
CA LEU A 58 -2.54 -9.01 11.61
C LEU A 58 -1.69 -8.19 12.60
N SER A 59 -0.37 -8.43 12.67
CA SER A 59 0.55 -7.79 13.62
C SER A 59 1.36 -6.67 12.95
N VAL A 60 1.61 -5.62 13.71
CA VAL A 60 2.37 -4.45 13.30
C VAL A 60 3.86 -4.77 13.06
N GLU A 61 4.35 -5.89 13.58
CA GLU A 61 5.76 -6.26 13.54
C GLU A 61 6.29 -6.55 12.13
N CYS A 62 5.40 -6.83 11.18
CA CYS A 62 5.75 -7.04 9.79
C CYS A 62 5.91 -5.73 8.99
N ARG A 63 5.54 -4.57 9.56
CA ARG A 63 5.62 -3.27 8.90
C ARG A 63 6.95 -2.58 9.19
N SER A 64 7.63 -2.12 8.14
CA SER A 64 8.82 -1.29 8.32
C SER A 64 8.45 0.17 8.60
N VAL A 65 9.47 0.99 8.78
CA VAL A 65 9.33 2.45 8.89
C VAL A 65 8.76 3.07 7.60
N LEU A 66 8.87 2.37 6.46
CA LEU A 66 8.35 2.84 5.16
C LEU A 66 6.82 2.83 5.07
N HIS A 67 6.14 2.03 5.88
CA HIS A 67 4.67 2.03 5.98
C HIS A 67 4.12 3.04 6.99
N GLU A 68 4.97 3.87 7.57
CA GLU A 68 4.63 4.80 8.66
C GLU A 68 5.10 6.23 8.32
N LEU A 69 5.10 7.15 9.30
CA LEU A 69 5.52 8.55 9.09
C LEU A 69 6.87 8.69 8.39
N GLY A 70 7.85 7.86 8.72
CA GLY A 70 9.16 7.90 8.07
C GLY A 70 9.08 7.66 6.56
N GLY A 71 8.25 6.72 6.11
CA GLY A 71 7.96 6.50 4.70
C GLY A 71 7.23 7.66 4.04
N ILE A 72 6.20 8.21 4.70
CA ILE A 72 5.46 9.37 4.18
C ILE A 72 6.41 10.55 3.93
N ILE A 73 7.31 10.84 4.88
CA ILE A 73 8.32 11.89 4.73
C ILE A 73 9.25 11.57 3.56
N LEU A 74 9.77 10.34 3.48
CA LEU A 74 10.68 9.92 2.41
C LEU A 74 10.03 10.06 1.02
N PHE A 75 8.82 9.52 0.82
CA PHE A 75 8.14 9.59 -0.47
C PHE A 75 7.75 11.01 -0.86
N THR A 76 7.42 11.86 0.12
CA THR A 76 7.16 13.29 -0.13
C THR A 76 8.43 14.01 -0.60
N LEU A 77 9.58 13.74 0.04
CA LEU A 77 10.87 14.30 -0.39
C LEU A 77 11.26 13.80 -1.79
N LEU A 78 11.09 12.51 -2.08
CA LEU A 78 11.37 11.94 -3.40
C LEU A 78 10.48 12.54 -4.49
N ALA A 79 9.20 12.77 -4.20
CA ALA A 79 8.30 13.46 -5.11
C ALA A 79 8.76 14.90 -5.40
N GLY A 80 9.18 15.64 -4.36
CA GLY A 80 9.74 16.99 -4.51
C GLY A 80 11.00 17.01 -5.37
N VAL A 81 11.94 16.10 -5.12
CA VAL A 81 13.16 15.96 -5.93
C VAL A 81 12.84 15.63 -7.39
N ALA A 82 11.89 14.72 -7.63
CA ALA A 82 11.46 14.36 -8.99
C ALA A 82 10.89 15.57 -9.75
N LEU A 83 10.07 16.39 -9.09
CA LEU A 83 9.55 17.63 -9.69
C LEU A 83 10.67 18.63 -10.00
N MET A 84 11.63 18.82 -9.08
CA MET A 84 12.79 19.69 -9.32
C MET A 84 13.69 19.18 -10.46
N ALA A 85 13.74 17.87 -10.68
CA ALA A 85 14.46 17.24 -11.78
C ALA A 85 13.71 17.31 -13.14
N GLY A 86 12.53 17.94 -13.18
CA GLY A 86 11.74 18.10 -14.40
C GLY A 86 10.87 16.91 -14.77
N VAL A 87 10.66 15.95 -13.86
CA VAL A 87 9.69 14.87 -14.08
C VAL A 87 8.29 15.48 -14.17
N GLY A 88 7.52 15.05 -15.17
CA GLY A 88 6.18 15.60 -15.42
C GLY A 88 5.26 15.47 -14.20
N VAL A 89 4.58 16.58 -13.85
CA VAL A 89 3.71 16.68 -12.66
C VAL A 89 2.68 15.55 -12.64
N ALA A 90 2.04 15.23 -13.76
CA ALA A 90 1.03 14.18 -13.84
C ALA A 90 1.57 12.80 -13.43
N LEU A 91 2.82 12.48 -13.80
CA LEU A 91 3.45 11.20 -13.43
C LEU A 91 3.83 11.17 -11.96
N VAL A 92 4.46 12.25 -11.45
CA VAL A 92 4.83 12.34 -10.03
C VAL A 92 3.59 12.28 -9.14
N SER A 93 2.54 13.02 -9.48
CA SER A 93 1.27 13.00 -8.76
C SER A 93 0.63 11.61 -8.77
N ALA A 94 0.65 10.91 -9.91
CA ALA A 94 0.07 9.57 -9.98
C ALA A 94 0.85 8.54 -9.12
N VAL A 95 2.18 8.56 -9.16
CA VAL A 95 3.00 7.68 -8.31
C VAL A 95 2.83 8.03 -6.84
N TYR A 96 2.90 9.31 -6.47
CA TYR A 96 2.70 9.74 -5.09
C TYR A 96 1.30 9.38 -4.57
N PHE A 97 0.27 9.59 -5.38
CA PHE A 97 -1.10 9.21 -5.05
C PHE A 97 -1.23 7.70 -4.82
N SER A 98 -0.58 6.88 -5.65
CA SER A 98 -0.53 5.42 -5.49
C SER A 98 0.04 5.02 -4.12
N VAL A 99 1.16 5.62 -3.75
CA VAL A 99 1.84 5.39 -2.46
C VAL A 99 0.93 5.81 -1.30
N MET A 100 0.31 6.99 -1.38
CA MET A 100 -0.60 7.46 -0.33
C MET A 100 -1.85 6.60 -0.20
N LEU A 101 -2.41 6.14 -1.31
CA LEU A 101 -3.55 5.24 -1.32
C LEU A 101 -3.19 3.90 -0.68
N HIS A 102 -2.02 3.34 -1.03
CA HIS A 102 -1.49 2.13 -0.41
C HIS A 102 -1.45 2.30 1.12
N LEU A 103 -0.79 3.35 1.62
CA LEU A 103 -0.69 3.63 3.05
C LEU A 103 -2.06 3.86 3.72
N ALA A 104 -3.00 4.51 3.03
CA ALA A 104 -4.35 4.74 3.54
C ALA A 104 -5.13 3.44 3.70
N VAL A 105 -5.07 2.54 2.72
CA VAL A 105 -5.66 1.19 2.83
C VAL A 105 -5.04 0.45 4.02
N ASP A 106 -3.74 0.57 4.20
CA ASP A 106 -3.00 -0.11 5.27
C ASP A 106 -3.35 0.39 6.65
N PHE A 107 -3.52 1.71 6.81
CA PHE A 107 -3.95 2.32 8.06
C PHE A 107 -5.41 2.03 8.37
N THR A 108 -6.27 1.95 7.36
CA THR A 108 -7.70 1.68 7.58
C THR A 108 -7.99 0.20 7.82
N THR A 109 -7.24 -0.71 7.21
CA THR A 109 -7.52 -2.16 7.28
C THR A 109 -6.58 -2.94 8.20
N GLY A 110 -5.61 -2.28 8.83
CA GLY A 110 -4.63 -2.93 9.69
C GLY A 110 -4.35 -2.19 10.99
N SER A 111 -3.36 -2.70 11.71
CA SER A 111 -2.73 -2.04 12.84
C SER A 111 -1.47 -1.33 12.34
N SER A 112 -1.16 -0.14 12.85
CA SER A 112 0.01 0.66 12.45
C SER A 112 0.69 1.34 13.64
N ARG A 113 1.88 1.89 13.42
CA ARG A 113 2.59 2.81 14.32
C ARG A 113 2.76 4.14 13.61
N PRO A 114 1.68 4.95 13.51
CA PRO A 114 1.61 6.07 12.57
C PRO A 114 2.70 7.12 12.78
N PHE A 115 3.33 7.17 13.95
CA PHE A 115 4.39 8.12 14.30
C PHE A 115 5.80 7.52 14.27
N ARG A 116 5.99 6.28 13.81
CA ARG A 116 7.32 5.66 13.71
C ARG A 116 8.18 6.43 12.68
N PRO A 117 9.45 6.76 12.98
CA PRO A 117 10.28 6.28 14.08
C PRO A 117 10.23 7.10 15.39
N LEU A 118 9.41 8.16 15.48
CA LEU A 118 9.33 9.02 16.67
C LEU A 118 8.60 8.34 17.84
N SER A 119 7.66 7.45 17.54
CA SER A 119 6.94 6.66 18.54
C SER A 119 6.59 5.27 18.02
N ASP A 120 6.80 4.25 18.86
CA ASP A 120 6.38 2.86 18.61
C ASP A 120 4.95 2.58 19.10
N ARG A 121 4.16 3.62 19.43
CA ARG A 121 2.77 3.44 19.87
C ARG A 121 1.93 2.86 18.74
N GLU A 122 1.35 1.70 19.00
CA GLU A 122 0.46 1.04 18.06
C GLU A 122 -0.95 1.65 18.11
N VAL A 123 -1.51 1.87 16.94
CA VAL A 123 -2.89 2.29 16.73
C VAL A 123 -3.56 1.25 15.86
N ARG A 124 -4.70 0.75 16.31
CA ARG A 124 -5.51 -0.20 15.57
C ARG A 124 -6.73 0.51 15.00
N SER A 125 -6.92 0.42 13.69
CA SER A 125 -8.15 0.92 13.08
C SER A 125 -9.38 0.14 13.57
N PRO A 126 -10.52 0.81 13.80
CA PRO A 126 -11.77 0.13 14.13
C PRO A 126 -12.28 -0.78 13.00
N LEU A 127 -11.82 -0.56 11.76
CA LEU A 127 -12.16 -1.39 10.60
C LEU A 127 -11.17 -2.56 10.41
N ALA A 128 -10.11 -2.63 11.20
CA ALA A 128 -9.11 -3.70 11.08
C ALA A 128 -9.73 -5.05 11.50
N PRO A 129 -9.60 -6.11 10.67
CA PRO A 129 -10.15 -7.41 10.97
C PRO A 129 -9.54 -7.95 12.28
N THR A 130 -10.37 -8.62 13.09
CA THR A 130 -9.94 -9.26 14.34
C THR A 130 -9.58 -10.73 14.18
N THR A 131 -10.05 -11.34 13.09
CA THR A 131 -9.80 -12.74 12.77
C THR A 131 -9.27 -12.89 11.35
N LEU A 132 -8.50 -13.96 11.12
CA LEU A 132 -8.03 -14.31 9.77
C LEU A 132 -9.19 -14.48 8.78
N ARG A 133 -10.33 -15.01 9.24
CA ARG A 133 -11.53 -15.16 8.40
C ARG A 133 -12.07 -13.81 7.93
N GLN A 134 -12.15 -12.83 8.83
CA GLN A 134 -12.56 -11.47 8.47
C GLN A 134 -11.55 -10.82 7.52
N GLN A 135 -10.25 -11.04 7.73
CA GLN A 135 -9.21 -10.49 6.85
C GLN A 135 -9.32 -11.07 5.44
N VAL A 136 -9.47 -12.39 5.32
CA VAL A 136 -9.65 -13.05 4.02
C VAL A 136 -10.94 -12.57 3.36
N ALA A 137 -12.06 -12.52 4.09
CA ALA A 137 -13.33 -12.05 3.55
C ALA A 137 -13.23 -10.59 3.04
N LEU A 138 -12.66 -9.68 3.84
CA LEU A 138 -12.47 -8.28 3.45
C LEU A 138 -11.60 -8.16 2.20
N GLN A 139 -10.48 -8.88 2.16
CA GLN A 139 -9.55 -8.86 1.03
C GLN A 139 -10.18 -9.46 -0.23
N THR A 140 -10.89 -10.57 -0.14
CA THR A 140 -11.54 -11.21 -1.29
C THR A 140 -12.67 -10.34 -1.83
N VAL A 141 -13.58 -9.87 -0.96
CA VAL A 141 -14.70 -9.02 -1.38
C VAL A 141 -14.18 -7.70 -1.96
N GLY A 142 -13.21 -7.07 -1.29
CA GLY A 142 -12.57 -5.85 -1.78
C GLY A 142 -11.96 -6.05 -3.17
N THR A 143 -11.15 -7.10 -3.36
CA THR A 143 -10.55 -7.39 -4.67
C THR A 143 -11.60 -7.64 -5.75
N VAL A 144 -12.65 -8.41 -5.47
CA VAL A 144 -13.70 -8.69 -6.46
C VAL A 144 -14.43 -7.41 -6.86
N LEU A 145 -14.80 -6.56 -5.90
CA LEU A 145 -15.50 -5.30 -6.18
C LEU A 145 -14.64 -4.36 -7.02
N VAL A 146 -13.37 -4.20 -6.66
CA VAL A 146 -12.46 -3.29 -7.37
C VAL A 146 -12.05 -3.85 -8.73
N ALA A 147 -11.91 -5.18 -8.87
CA ALA A 147 -11.68 -5.80 -10.17
C ALA A 147 -12.90 -5.65 -11.09
N ALA A 148 -14.12 -5.77 -10.57
CA ALA A 148 -15.34 -5.52 -11.34
C ALA A 148 -15.42 -4.07 -11.81
N LEU A 149 -15.07 -3.12 -10.94
CA LEU A 149 -14.96 -1.70 -11.31
C LEU A 149 -13.90 -1.49 -12.39
N PHE A 150 -12.71 -2.07 -12.23
CA PHE A 150 -11.62 -2.02 -13.21
C PHE A 150 -12.07 -2.50 -14.58
N LEU A 151 -12.80 -3.62 -14.65
CA LEU A 151 -13.30 -4.18 -15.92
C LEU A 151 -14.42 -3.33 -16.57
N SER A 152 -14.98 -2.37 -15.84
CA SER A 152 -16.02 -1.46 -16.33
C SER A 152 -15.51 -0.09 -16.80
N LEU A 153 -14.23 0.21 -16.56
CA LEU A 153 -13.53 1.44 -16.95
C LEU A 153 -12.81 1.30 -18.30
#